data_AF-A0A094K763-F1
#
_entry.id   AF-A0A094K763-F1
#
_cell.length_a   1.000
_cell.length_b   1.000
_cell.length_c   1.000
_cell.angle_alpha   90.00
_cell.angle_beta   90.00
_cell.angle_gamma   90.00
#
_symmetry.space_group_name_H-M   'P 1'
#
loop_
_entity.id
_entity.type
_entity.pdbx_description
1 polymer ?
#
loop_
_entity_poly.entity_id
_entity_poly.type
_entity_poly.pdbx_seq_one_letter_code
_entity_poly.pdbx_strand_id
1 'polypeptide(L)'
;QQKMTSTFLLIGHLIPLIPLFSAEECVICDYFVLVGEPTAISCPIITLPVLHSDYNLTWYKNGTATPVTTERDARIHQREGLLWFIPAALEDSGLYECGVRSLNHSNQKTINLTVFKNDNGLCFNEKMKFEQKVMSKNTGKIICPDLEHFKDEDNNQPEVHWYKECKSGFLQDKRLLLAEGENAVLIYNVTVQDRGNYTCRMIYTYMGKQYNISRTMSLEVKERPLQIRPEFIYPKNNTIEVELGSHVVMECNISSGINGLIPFWQVNDEDVDSFDITYREQFYEEEMPHGLAVSGTKFNISKVKVKDYAHKFFCHFIYASQQFTAYIKLERPAQNIQGYLIGGGISLVFLVFFTVIIYKIFKIDIVLWYRDSCRPFLGKK
;
A
#
# COMPACT_ATOMS: atom_id res chain seq x y z
N GLN A 1 53.40 27.01 -21.28
CA GLN A 1 52.72 26.95 -19.97
C GLN A 1 51.29 26.49 -20.23
N GLN A 2 51.10 25.17 -20.29
CA GLN A 2 49.86 24.53 -20.73
C GLN A 2 49.48 23.57 -19.61
N LYS A 3 48.43 23.89 -18.85
CA LYS A 3 48.02 23.19 -17.63
C LYS A 3 46.91 22.21 -17.99
N MET A 4 47.29 20.96 -18.20
CA MET A 4 46.39 19.81 -18.31
C MET A 4 45.87 19.50 -16.90
N THR A 5 44.56 19.63 -16.67
CA THR A 5 43.91 19.17 -15.43
C THR A 5 43.09 17.94 -15.76
N SER A 6 43.55 16.80 -15.25
CA SER A 6 42.94 15.49 -15.38
C SER A 6 41.73 15.39 -14.44
N THR A 7 40.56 15.15 -15.00
CA THR A 7 39.32 14.84 -14.30
C THR A 7 39.29 13.35 -13.94
N PHE A 8 39.42 13.03 -12.65
CA PHE A 8 39.18 11.69 -12.13
C PHE A 8 37.65 11.44 -12.03
N LEU A 9 37.16 10.49 -12.82
CA LEU A 9 35.83 9.89 -12.71
C LEU A 9 35.82 8.91 -11.52
N LEU A 10 35.16 9.28 -10.42
CA LEU A 10 34.77 8.32 -9.38
C LEU A 10 33.45 7.67 -9.80
N ILE A 11 33.51 6.41 -10.24
CA ILE A 11 32.34 5.56 -10.41
C ILE A 11 32.01 4.97 -9.03
N GLY A 12 31.03 5.57 -8.36
CA GLY A 12 30.45 5.01 -7.14
C GLY A 12 29.52 3.85 -7.48
N HIS A 13 29.98 2.62 -7.28
CA HIS A 13 29.10 1.45 -7.27
C HIS A 13 28.26 1.47 -5.99
N LEU A 14 27.01 1.88 -6.11
CA LEU A 14 25.97 1.66 -5.11
C LEU A 14 25.66 0.15 -5.08
N ILE A 15 26.28 -0.56 -4.13
CA ILE A 15 25.83 -1.89 -3.73
C ILE A 15 24.52 -1.69 -2.96
N PRO A 16 23.39 -2.25 -3.41
CA PRO A 16 22.17 -2.22 -2.61
C PRO A 16 22.41 -3.07 -1.36
N LEU A 17 22.58 -2.39 -0.22
CA LEU A 17 22.47 -2.99 1.10
C LEU A 17 21.06 -3.54 1.23
N ILE A 18 20.93 -4.85 1.02
CA ILE A 18 19.76 -5.62 1.44
C ILE A 18 19.63 -5.37 2.95
N PRO A 19 18.47 -4.91 3.45
CA PRO A 19 18.32 -4.74 4.89
C PRO A 19 18.37 -6.14 5.50
N LEU A 20 19.43 -6.42 6.28
CA LEU A 20 19.40 -7.53 7.21
C LEU A 20 18.17 -7.33 8.09
N PHE A 21 17.27 -8.31 8.07
CA PHE A 21 16.21 -8.42 9.07
C PHE A 21 16.87 -8.30 10.45
N SER A 22 16.62 -7.18 11.12
CA SER A 22 16.91 -7.02 12.54
C SER A 22 15.98 -7.98 13.29
N ALA A 23 16.41 -9.22 13.49
CA ALA A 23 15.83 -10.06 14.51
C ALA A 23 16.07 -9.35 15.85
N GLU A 24 15.00 -8.91 16.53
CA GLU A 24 15.10 -8.38 17.89
C GLU A 24 15.93 -9.35 18.73
N GLU A 25 17.05 -8.87 19.29
CA GLU A 25 17.88 -9.69 20.16
C GLU A 25 17.09 -9.99 21.44
N CYS A 26 16.51 -11.18 21.49
CA CYS A 26 15.78 -11.62 22.65
C CYS A 26 16.76 -11.90 23.82
N VAL A 27 16.41 -11.43 25.02
CA VAL A 27 17.22 -11.64 26.24
C VAL A 27 17.02 -13.06 26.78
N ILE A 28 15.79 -13.58 26.76
CA ILE A 28 15.42 -14.98 27.04
C ILE A 28 14.44 -15.42 25.97
N CYS A 29 14.83 -16.34 25.09
CA CYS A 29 13.96 -16.81 24.01
C CYS A 29 12.97 -17.86 24.54
N ASP A 30 11.68 -17.61 24.42
CA ASP A 30 10.63 -18.57 24.75
C ASP A 30 10.46 -19.60 23.62
N TYR A 31 10.49 -20.89 23.96
CA TYR A 31 10.18 -22.00 23.07
C TYR A 31 8.98 -22.78 23.60
N PHE A 32 8.00 -23.00 22.73
CA PHE A 32 6.75 -23.68 23.05
C PHE A 32 6.71 -25.05 22.38
N VAL A 33 6.49 -26.11 23.16
CA VAL A 33 6.49 -27.49 22.64
C VAL A 33 5.34 -28.31 23.21
N LEU A 34 4.85 -29.28 22.43
CA LEU A 34 3.81 -30.20 22.84
C LEU A 34 4.37 -31.42 23.57
N VAL A 35 3.72 -31.81 24.66
CA VAL A 35 4.05 -33.04 25.37
C VAL A 35 3.85 -34.27 24.47
N GLY A 36 4.79 -35.20 24.50
CA GLY A 36 4.73 -36.44 23.73
C GLY A 36 5.22 -36.33 22.30
N GLU A 37 5.55 -35.12 21.82
CA GLU A 37 6.12 -34.91 20.48
C GLU A 37 7.65 -34.74 20.55
N PRO A 38 8.39 -35.21 19.52
CA PRO A 38 9.78 -34.86 19.32
C PRO A 38 9.94 -33.37 19.04
N THR A 39 10.96 -32.76 19.64
CA THR A 39 11.31 -31.37 19.38
C THR A 39 12.83 -31.19 19.34
N ALA A 40 13.27 -30.26 18.49
CA ALA A 40 14.66 -29.89 18.30
C ALA A 40 14.77 -28.38 18.45
N ILE A 41 15.55 -27.94 19.43
CA ILE A 41 15.69 -26.51 19.75
C ILE A 41 17.03 -26.01 19.23
N SER A 42 16.99 -24.92 18.47
CA SER A 42 18.17 -24.23 17.97
C SER A 42 18.64 -23.16 18.96
N CYS A 43 19.96 -22.93 18.97
CA CYS A 43 20.53 -21.90 19.80
C CYS A 43 20.34 -20.53 19.11
N PRO A 44 19.71 -19.54 19.76
CA PRO A 44 19.45 -18.24 19.16
C PRO A 44 20.72 -17.43 18.86
N ILE A 45 21.90 -17.86 19.33
CA ILE A 45 23.20 -17.28 18.98
C ILE A 45 23.55 -17.58 17.51
N ILE A 46 23.10 -18.71 16.98
CA ILE A 46 23.43 -19.14 15.63
C ILE A 46 22.28 -18.74 14.70
N THR A 47 22.33 -17.52 14.19
CA THR A 47 21.59 -17.15 12.98
C THR A 47 22.36 -17.69 11.77
N LEU A 48 21.91 -18.78 11.14
CA LEU A 48 22.58 -19.42 9.99
C LEU A 48 22.75 -18.46 8.79
N PRO A 49 23.78 -18.64 7.92
CA PRO A 49 24.83 -19.65 7.93
C PRO A 49 26.21 -19.01 8.20
N VAL A 50 26.75 -19.18 9.41
CA VAL A 50 28.18 -18.97 9.64
C VAL A 50 28.85 -20.34 9.54
N LEU A 51 29.74 -20.43 8.56
CA LEU A 51 30.61 -21.56 8.21
C LEU A 51 30.93 -22.44 9.43
N HIS A 52 30.56 -23.71 9.32
CA HIS A 52 31.08 -24.78 10.14
C HIS A 52 32.61 -24.78 10.13
N SER A 53 33.24 -24.33 11.22
CA SER A 53 34.51 -24.92 11.70
C SER A 53 35.05 -24.33 13.01
N ASP A 54 34.73 -23.09 13.38
CA ASP A 54 35.53 -22.37 14.40
C ASP A 54 34.80 -22.10 15.74
N TYR A 55 33.68 -22.78 16.00
CA TYR A 55 32.96 -22.66 17.27
C TYR A 55 32.46 -24.01 17.80
N ASN A 56 32.55 -24.16 19.12
CA ASN A 56 31.97 -25.28 19.86
C ASN A 56 30.69 -24.80 20.55
N LEU A 57 29.55 -25.38 20.15
CA LEU A 57 28.27 -25.18 20.84
C LEU A 57 28.07 -26.29 21.88
N THR A 58 27.59 -25.92 23.07
CA THR A 58 27.22 -26.88 24.11
C THR A 58 25.96 -26.42 24.83
N TRP A 59 25.05 -27.37 25.08
CA TRP A 59 23.81 -27.15 25.81
C TRP A 59 23.94 -27.56 27.28
N TYR A 60 23.33 -26.76 28.15
CA TYR A 60 23.27 -26.96 29.59
C TYR A 60 21.83 -26.81 30.06
N LYS A 61 21.44 -27.60 31.07
CA LYS A 61 20.23 -27.30 31.84
C LYS A 61 20.58 -26.19 32.83
N ASN A 62 19.78 -25.13 32.91
CA ASN A 62 20.12 -23.99 33.75
C ASN A 62 20.31 -24.42 35.22
N GLY A 63 21.38 -23.93 35.84
CA GLY A 63 21.79 -24.32 37.21
C GLY A 63 22.65 -25.59 37.28
N THR A 64 22.95 -26.25 36.15
CA THR A 64 23.88 -27.40 36.10
C THR A 64 25.15 -27.04 35.33
N ALA A 65 26.32 -27.39 35.90
CA ALA A 65 27.61 -27.20 35.23
C ALA A 65 27.94 -28.33 34.23
N THR A 66 27.19 -29.43 34.30
CA THR A 66 27.35 -30.60 33.42
C THR A 66 26.60 -30.38 32.11
N PRO A 67 27.24 -30.57 30.96
CA PRO A 67 26.57 -30.45 29.67
C PRO A 67 25.53 -31.55 29.49
N VAL A 68 24.51 -31.27 28.68
CA VAL A 68 23.56 -32.29 28.22
C VAL A 68 24.32 -33.35 27.42
N THR A 69 23.98 -34.63 27.64
CA THR A 69 24.65 -35.76 27.00
C THR A 69 24.56 -35.71 25.47
N THR A 70 25.56 -36.25 24.78
CA THR A 70 25.58 -36.48 23.33
C THR A 70 25.12 -37.89 22.95
N GLU A 71 24.77 -38.72 23.94
CA GLU A 71 24.32 -40.10 23.73
C GLU A 71 22.96 -40.11 23.02
N ARG A 72 22.93 -40.73 21.84
CA ARG A 72 21.75 -40.78 20.96
C ARG A 72 20.55 -41.50 21.59
N ASP A 73 20.82 -42.45 22.49
CA ASP A 73 19.83 -43.28 23.17
C ASP A 73 19.14 -42.54 24.33
N ALA A 74 19.73 -41.43 24.80
CA ALA A 74 19.12 -40.61 25.84
C ALA A 74 17.94 -39.82 25.28
N ARG A 75 16.84 -39.76 26.05
CA ARG A 75 15.62 -39.02 25.67
C ARG A 75 15.89 -37.53 25.40
N ILE A 76 16.76 -36.93 26.22
CA ILE A 76 17.24 -35.56 26.07
C ILE A 76 18.73 -35.64 25.74
N HIS A 77 19.12 -35.13 24.59
CA HIS A 77 20.52 -35.15 24.14
C HIS A 77 20.79 -33.97 23.21
N GLN A 78 22.07 -33.63 23.04
CA GLN A 78 22.50 -32.66 22.04
C GLN A 78 23.08 -33.38 20.82
N ARG A 79 22.66 -32.95 19.62
CA ARG A 79 23.12 -33.49 18.33
C ARG A 79 23.10 -32.39 17.28
N GLU A 80 24.20 -32.25 16.54
CA GLU A 80 24.34 -31.27 15.44
C GLU A 80 24.04 -29.82 15.88
N GLY A 81 24.42 -29.47 17.11
CA GLY A 81 24.19 -28.13 17.66
C GLY A 81 22.75 -27.87 18.16
N LEU A 82 21.85 -28.84 18.01
CA LEU A 82 20.47 -28.77 18.49
C LEU A 82 20.31 -29.50 19.82
N LEU A 83 19.40 -29.01 20.66
CA LEU A 83 18.94 -29.70 21.85
C LEU A 83 17.68 -30.51 21.51
N TRP A 84 17.79 -31.84 21.59
CA TRP A 84 16.73 -32.76 21.22
C TRP A 84 15.98 -33.28 22.44
N PHE A 85 14.66 -33.39 22.30
CA PHE A 85 13.77 -34.11 23.22
C PHE A 85 12.96 -35.10 22.40
N ILE A 86 13.14 -36.39 22.61
CA ILE A 86 12.48 -37.44 21.83
C ILE A 86 11.86 -38.50 22.77
N PRO A 87 10.61 -38.30 23.24
CA PRO A 87 9.76 -37.10 23.12
C PRO A 87 9.94 -36.12 24.29
N ALA A 88 9.32 -34.94 24.16
CA ALA A 88 9.20 -33.96 25.25
C ALA A 88 8.22 -34.42 26.35
N ALA A 89 8.55 -34.13 27.60
CA ALA A 89 7.75 -34.40 28.80
C ALA A 89 7.44 -33.09 29.56
N LEU A 90 6.34 -33.04 30.31
CA LEU A 90 5.92 -31.81 31.03
C LEU A 90 6.99 -31.29 32.01
N GLU A 91 7.70 -32.23 32.63
CA GLU A 91 8.81 -32.00 33.56
C GLU A 91 10.07 -31.39 32.92
N ASP A 92 10.14 -31.38 31.59
CA ASP A 92 11.24 -30.76 30.84
C ASP A 92 11.08 -29.23 30.76
N SER A 93 9.95 -28.67 31.19
CA SER A 93 9.76 -27.22 31.21
C SER A 93 10.79 -26.56 32.13
N GLY A 94 11.45 -25.51 31.63
CA GLY A 94 12.45 -24.78 32.39
C GLY A 94 13.44 -24.03 31.51
N LEU A 95 14.46 -23.51 32.18
CA LEU A 95 15.51 -22.74 31.53
C LEU A 95 16.63 -23.66 31.03
N TYR A 96 17.03 -23.47 29.80
CA TYR A 96 18.17 -24.13 29.17
C TYR A 96 19.12 -23.07 28.64
N GLU A 97 20.37 -23.43 28.49
CA GLU A 97 21.41 -22.48 28.16
C GLU A 97 22.30 -23.06 27.07
N CYS A 98 22.44 -22.34 25.96
CA CYS A 98 23.40 -22.68 24.93
C CYS A 98 24.62 -21.76 25.04
N GLY A 99 25.78 -22.38 25.22
CA GLY A 99 27.07 -21.70 25.18
C GLY A 99 27.74 -21.95 23.84
N VAL A 100 28.16 -20.88 23.18
CA VAL A 100 28.99 -20.94 21.97
C VAL A 100 30.37 -20.39 22.33
N ARG A 101 31.39 -21.24 22.21
CA ARG A 101 32.79 -20.88 22.41
C ARG A 101 33.51 -20.85 21.08
N SER A 102 34.05 -19.69 20.72
CA SER A 102 35.02 -19.52 19.64
C SER A 102 36.34 -19.02 20.23
N LEU A 103 37.41 -18.96 19.41
CA LEU A 103 38.77 -18.66 19.85
C LEU A 103 38.89 -17.37 20.69
N ASN A 104 38.06 -16.36 20.40
CA ASN A 104 38.12 -15.05 21.07
C ASN A 104 36.80 -14.62 21.75
N HIS A 105 35.72 -15.39 21.59
CA HIS A 105 34.39 -15.00 22.06
C HIS A 105 33.67 -16.19 22.68
N SER A 106 33.17 -15.99 23.91
CA SER A 106 32.26 -16.93 24.56
C SER A 106 30.94 -16.20 24.74
N ASN A 107 29.94 -16.62 23.97
CA ASN A 107 28.59 -16.09 24.08
C ASN A 107 27.68 -17.16 24.66
N GLN A 108 26.73 -16.73 25.46
CA GLN A 108 25.78 -17.62 26.10
C GLN A 108 24.40 -17.00 26.02
N LYS A 109 23.40 -17.83 25.72
CA LYS A 109 22.01 -17.42 25.66
C LYS A 109 21.17 -18.41 26.41
N THR A 110 20.28 -17.86 27.23
CA THR A 110 19.28 -18.62 27.95
C THR A 110 18.00 -18.66 27.14
N ILE A 111 17.40 -19.84 27.09
CA ILE A 111 16.10 -20.08 26.50
C ILE A 111 15.16 -20.58 27.60
N ASN A 112 13.88 -20.29 27.44
CA ASN A 112 12.83 -20.77 28.31
C ASN A 112 11.97 -21.77 27.54
N LEU A 113 12.16 -23.06 27.82
CA LEU A 113 11.37 -24.11 27.23
C LEU A 113 10.12 -24.30 28.06
N THR A 114 8.95 -24.25 27.42
CA THR A 114 7.71 -24.59 28.10
C THR A 114 6.95 -25.68 27.34
N VAL A 115 6.71 -26.79 28.05
CA VAL A 115 6.05 -27.98 27.52
C VAL A 115 4.59 -27.98 27.97
N PHE A 116 3.66 -28.03 27.02
CA PHE A 116 2.23 -27.95 27.31
C PHE A 116 1.43 -29.10 26.69
N LYS A 117 0.19 -29.23 27.17
CA LYS A 117 -0.83 -30.06 26.54
C LYS A 117 -1.62 -29.24 25.53
N ASN A 118 -2.28 -29.92 24.60
CA ASN A 118 -3.32 -29.30 23.80
C ASN A 118 -4.42 -28.73 24.70
N ASP A 119 -5.05 -27.65 24.24
CA ASP A 119 -6.17 -27.05 24.94
C ASP A 119 -7.39 -27.99 24.88
N ASN A 120 -8.26 -27.90 25.89
CA ASN A 120 -9.39 -28.83 26.03
C ASN A 120 -10.30 -28.82 24.80
N GLY A 121 -10.44 -29.98 24.15
CA GLY A 121 -11.27 -30.14 22.96
C GLY A 121 -10.61 -29.72 21.65
N LEU A 122 -9.36 -29.26 21.68
CA LEU A 122 -8.57 -28.90 20.51
C LEU A 122 -7.44 -29.91 20.28
N CYS A 123 -6.96 -29.98 19.04
CA CYS A 123 -5.82 -30.77 18.60
C CYS A 123 -4.51 -29.96 18.61
N PHE A 124 -4.54 -28.75 19.15
CA PHE A 124 -3.41 -27.83 19.24
C PHE A 124 -3.52 -27.00 20.54
N ASN A 125 -2.49 -26.20 20.81
CA ASN A 125 -2.48 -25.21 21.88
C ASN A 125 -2.47 -23.79 21.26
N GLU A 126 -3.31 -22.88 21.76
CA GLU A 126 -3.44 -21.51 21.26
C GLU A 126 -2.13 -20.71 21.30
N LYS A 127 -1.22 -21.02 22.24
CA LYS A 127 0.09 -20.35 22.37
C LYS A 127 1.12 -20.80 21.33
N MET A 128 0.90 -21.92 20.64
CA MET A 128 1.85 -22.52 19.70
C MET A 128 1.41 -22.35 18.23
N LYS A 129 0.60 -21.32 17.95
CA LYS A 129 0.12 -21.04 16.61
C LYS A 129 1.10 -20.17 15.83
N PHE A 130 1.33 -20.54 14.58
CA PHE A 130 2.11 -19.76 13.63
C PHE A 130 1.17 -18.87 12.81
N GLU A 131 1.25 -17.56 12.98
CA GLU A 131 0.44 -16.62 12.22
C GLU A 131 0.90 -16.57 10.76
N GLN A 132 -0.03 -16.78 9.82
CA GLN A 132 0.20 -16.64 8.39
C GLN A 132 -0.87 -15.76 7.78
N LYS A 133 -0.48 -14.90 6.84
CA LYS A 133 -1.38 -13.89 6.26
C LYS A 133 -1.49 -14.07 4.76
N VAL A 134 -2.70 -13.95 4.25
CA VAL A 134 -2.98 -14.03 2.82
C VAL A 134 -4.01 -13.01 2.40
N MET A 135 -3.84 -12.45 1.21
CA MET A 135 -4.82 -11.54 0.63
C MET A 135 -5.92 -12.32 -0.09
N SER A 136 -7.17 -11.92 0.08
CA SER A 136 -8.32 -12.51 -0.64
C SER A 136 -8.13 -12.40 -2.17
N LYS A 137 -8.70 -13.35 -2.92
CA LYS A 137 -8.61 -13.47 -4.39
C LYS A 137 -7.23 -13.81 -4.94
N ASN A 138 -6.17 -13.77 -4.12
CA ASN A 138 -4.85 -14.28 -4.51
C ASN A 138 -4.80 -15.80 -4.31
N THR A 139 -3.75 -16.43 -4.85
CA THR A 139 -3.35 -17.79 -4.44
C THR A 139 -2.67 -17.71 -3.08
N GLY A 140 -3.23 -18.38 -2.09
CA GLY A 140 -2.63 -18.56 -0.78
C GLY A 140 -1.70 -19.76 -0.74
N LYS A 141 -0.69 -19.69 0.12
CA LYS A 141 0.21 -20.81 0.42
C LYS A 141 0.34 -20.91 1.93
N ILE A 142 -0.15 -21.99 2.52
CA ILE A 142 -0.01 -22.31 3.94
C ILE A 142 1.17 -23.25 4.09
N ILE A 143 2.22 -22.80 4.78
CA ILE A 143 3.46 -23.57 4.95
C ILE A 143 3.45 -24.24 6.33
N CYS A 144 3.80 -25.52 6.41
CA CYS A 144 4.02 -26.20 7.68
C CYS A 144 5.46 -25.90 8.17
N PRO A 145 5.64 -25.14 9.27
CA PRO A 145 6.97 -24.69 9.72
C PRO A 145 7.72 -25.75 10.53
N ASP A 146 9.01 -25.51 10.78
CA ASP A 146 9.87 -26.23 11.74
C ASP A 146 9.90 -27.76 11.53
N LEU A 147 9.95 -28.19 10.27
CA LEU A 147 10.03 -29.59 9.87
C LEU A 147 11.41 -29.99 9.33
N GLU A 148 12.34 -29.04 9.18
CA GLU A 148 13.60 -29.22 8.46
C GLU A 148 14.49 -30.30 9.11
N HIS A 149 14.45 -30.37 10.45
CA HIS A 149 15.27 -31.28 11.25
C HIS A 149 14.66 -32.69 11.38
N PHE A 150 13.39 -32.90 11.01
CA PHE A 150 12.69 -34.17 11.20
C PHE A 150 12.70 -35.03 9.94
N LYS A 151 13.87 -35.14 9.30
CA LYS A 151 14.09 -36.00 8.15
C LYS A 151 14.80 -37.27 8.60
N ASP A 152 14.44 -38.40 8.02
CA ASP A 152 15.07 -39.70 8.27
C ASP A 152 15.93 -40.09 7.06
N GLU A 153 16.99 -40.88 7.26
CA GLU A 153 17.86 -41.38 6.18
C GLU A 153 17.07 -42.17 5.13
N ASP A 154 16.00 -42.85 5.57
CA ASP A 154 15.10 -43.63 4.72
C ASP A 154 13.90 -42.81 4.17
N ASN A 155 13.67 -41.59 4.67
CA ASN A 155 12.52 -40.76 4.28
C ASN A 155 12.85 -39.26 4.32
N ASN A 156 13.41 -38.78 3.21
CA ASN A 156 13.76 -37.36 3.04
C ASN A 156 12.55 -36.44 2.83
N GLN A 157 11.36 -36.99 2.54
CA GLN A 157 10.12 -36.24 2.29
C GLN A 157 8.94 -36.94 2.98
N PRO A 158 8.80 -36.79 4.31
CA PRO A 158 7.71 -37.42 5.04
C PRO A 158 6.35 -36.92 4.59
N GLU A 159 5.38 -37.82 4.50
CA GLU A 159 4.01 -37.47 4.14
C GLU A 159 3.36 -36.62 5.24
N VAL A 160 2.99 -35.39 4.88
CA VAL A 160 2.34 -34.44 5.77
C VAL A 160 0.83 -34.51 5.60
N HIS A 161 0.15 -34.87 6.68
CA HIS A 161 -1.31 -34.91 6.76
C HIS A 161 -1.84 -33.59 7.28
N TRP A 162 -2.92 -33.09 6.70
CA TRP A 162 -3.46 -31.77 7.02
C TRP A 162 -4.88 -31.82 7.58
N TYR A 163 -5.17 -30.91 8.50
CA TYR A 163 -6.44 -30.76 9.18
C TYR A 163 -6.82 -29.28 9.24
N LYS A 164 -8.10 -28.96 9.10
CA LYS A 164 -8.64 -27.60 9.33
C LYS A 164 -9.57 -27.66 10.52
N GLU A 165 -9.36 -26.81 11.52
CA GLU A 165 -10.11 -26.81 12.79
C GLU A 165 -10.22 -28.21 13.41
N CYS A 166 -9.09 -28.93 13.44
CA CYS A 166 -8.99 -30.31 13.95
C CYS A 166 -9.85 -31.36 13.23
N LYS A 167 -10.34 -31.05 12.02
CA LYS A 167 -11.11 -31.98 11.17
C LYS A 167 -10.34 -32.29 9.89
N SER A 168 -10.41 -33.55 9.49
CA SER A 168 -9.89 -34.04 8.20
C SER A 168 -10.83 -33.69 7.05
N GLY A 169 -10.34 -33.83 5.81
CA GLY A 169 -11.19 -33.76 4.60
C GLY A 169 -11.33 -32.37 3.98
N PHE A 170 -10.68 -31.33 4.50
CA PHE A 170 -10.70 -30.01 3.88
C PHE A 170 -10.03 -29.97 2.48
N LEU A 171 -9.11 -30.91 2.20
CA LEU A 171 -8.51 -31.12 0.88
C LEU A 171 -9.48 -31.69 -0.18
N GLN A 172 -10.75 -31.96 0.17
CA GLN A 172 -11.79 -32.33 -0.81
C GLN A 172 -12.25 -31.15 -1.68
N ASP A 173 -12.02 -29.91 -1.22
CA ASP A 173 -12.26 -28.72 -2.03
C ASP A 173 -11.17 -28.61 -3.11
N LYS A 174 -11.61 -28.60 -4.38
CA LYS A 174 -10.77 -28.57 -5.58
C LYS A 174 -9.88 -27.33 -5.69
N ARG A 175 -10.18 -26.27 -4.91
CA ARG A 175 -9.34 -25.07 -4.82
C ARG A 175 -8.06 -25.32 -4.02
N LEU A 176 -8.01 -26.38 -3.22
CA LEU A 176 -6.86 -26.70 -2.38
C LEU A 176 -6.02 -27.82 -3.00
N LEU A 177 -4.71 -27.58 -3.11
CA LEU A 177 -3.75 -28.56 -3.60
C LEU A 177 -2.57 -28.67 -2.65
N LEU A 178 -2.02 -29.87 -2.51
CA LEU A 178 -0.74 -30.06 -1.82
C LEU A 178 0.38 -29.56 -2.73
N ALA A 179 1.27 -28.71 -2.19
CA ALA A 179 2.48 -28.31 -2.87
C ALA A 179 3.53 -29.41 -2.70
N GLU A 180 3.74 -30.20 -3.76
CA GLU A 180 4.72 -31.27 -3.78
C GLU A 180 6.12 -30.76 -3.42
N GLY A 181 6.78 -31.42 -2.46
CA GLY A 181 8.13 -31.08 -2.02
C GLY A 181 8.26 -29.86 -1.10
N GLU A 182 7.18 -29.13 -0.80
CA GLU A 182 7.24 -27.86 -0.05
C GLU A 182 6.53 -27.88 1.30
N ASN A 183 6.06 -29.04 1.79
CA ASN A 183 5.29 -29.19 3.05
C ASN A 183 4.22 -28.10 3.20
N ALA A 184 3.50 -27.79 2.12
CA ALA A 184 2.58 -26.67 2.05
C ALA A 184 1.28 -27.02 1.33
N VAL A 185 0.23 -26.25 1.61
CA VAL A 185 -1.06 -26.32 0.92
C VAL A 185 -1.28 -25.01 0.16
N LEU A 186 -1.54 -25.12 -1.13
CA LEU A 186 -1.98 -24.02 -1.98
C LEU A 186 -3.50 -23.89 -1.92
N ILE A 187 -3.98 -22.66 -1.85
CA ILE A 187 -5.41 -22.34 -1.90
C ILE A 187 -5.63 -21.34 -3.04
N TYR A 188 -6.28 -21.77 -4.11
CA TYR A 188 -6.63 -20.88 -5.22
C TYR A 188 -7.89 -20.06 -4.89
N ASN A 189 -7.86 -18.79 -5.30
CA ASN A 189 -8.96 -17.85 -5.08
C ASN A 189 -9.42 -17.83 -3.61
N VAL A 190 -8.51 -17.37 -2.74
CA VAL A 190 -8.75 -17.34 -1.29
C VAL A 190 -9.92 -16.44 -0.93
N THR A 191 -10.78 -16.92 -0.05
CA THR A 191 -11.97 -16.23 0.47
C THR A 191 -11.87 -16.02 1.97
N VAL A 192 -12.70 -15.14 2.54
CA VAL A 192 -12.74 -14.90 4.00
C VAL A 192 -13.11 -16.17 4.78
N GLN A 193 -13.84 -17.11 4.16
CA GLN A 193 -14.20 -18.41 4.76
C GLN A 193 -13.01 -19.38 4.88
N ASP A 194 -11.93 -19.11 4.16
CA ASP A 194 -10.70 -19.89 4.26
C ASP A 194 -9.90 -19.53 5.53
N ARG A 195 -10.26 -18.45 6.25
CA ARG A 195 -9.73 -18.13 7.58
C ARG A 195 -9.92 -19.30 8.55
N GLY A 196 -8.93 -19.54 9.40
CA GLY A 196 -9.00 -20.55 10.46
C GLY A 196 -7.65 -21.16 10.81
N ASN A 197 -7.69 -22.16 11.67
CA ASN A 197 -6.52 -22.91 12.14
C ASN A 197 -6.29 -24.14 11.26
N TYR A 198 -5.09 -24.25 10.72
CA TYR A 198 -4.64 -25.37 9.89
C TYR A 198 -3.56 -26.12 10.64
N THR A 199 -3.80 -27.39 10.94
CA THR A 199 -2.82 -28.25 11.62
C THR A 199 -2.24 -29.24 10.62
N CYS A 200 -0.93 -29.22 10.45
CA CYS A 200 -0.19 -30.27 9.75
C CYS A 200 0.35 -31.28 10.75
N ARG A 201 0.37 -32.56 10.37
CA ARG A 201 0.88 -33.67 11.16
C ARG A 201 1.75 -34.58 10.29
N MET A 202 2.91 -34.95 10.79
CA MET A 202 3.80 -35.92 10.16
C MET A 202 4.26 -36.98 11.16
N ILE A 203 4.79 -38.08 10.63
CA ILE A 203 5.40 -39.14 11.41
C ILE A 203 6.92 -39.03 11.28
N TYR A 204 7.59 -38.96 12.43
CA TYR A 204 9.04 -39.02 12.53
C TYR A 204 9.47 -40.35 13.13
N THR A 205 10.28 -41.11 12.40
CA THR A 205 10.85 -42.37 12.88
C THR A 205 12.22 -42.08 13.48
N TYR A 206 12.41 -42.50 14.73
CA TYR A 206 13.68 -42.35 15.42
C TYR A 206 14.02 -43.64 16.16
N MET A 207 15.14 -44.25 15.81
CA MET A 207 15.59 -45.54 16.37
C MET A 207 14.50 -46.62 16.31
N GLY A 208 13.81 -46.72 15.17
CA GLY A 208 12.74 -47.69 14.94
C GLY A 208 11.42 -47.39 15.66
N LYS A 209 11.32 -46.31 16.44
CA LYS A 209 10.07 -45.84 17.06
C LYS A 209 9.47 -44.70 16.26
N GLN A 210 8.15 -44.75 16.04
CA GLN A 210 7.41 -43.71 15.34
C GLN A 210 6.81 -42.71 16.33
N TYR A 211 6.96 -41.43 16.01
CA TYR A 211 6.44 -40.32 16.79
C TYR A 211 5.64 -39.38 15.90
N ASN A 212 4.62 -38.75 16.49
CA ASN A 212 3.84 -37.74 15.79
C ASN A 212 4.43 -36.35 16.06
N ILE A 213 4.46 -35.54 15.01
CA ILE A 213 4.84 -34.13 15.09
C ILE A 213 3.69 -33.34 14.49
N SER A 214 3.23 -32.32 15.19
CA SER A 214 2.18 -31.43 14.70
C SER A 214 2.57 -29.95 14.81
N ARG A 215 2.11 -29.16 13.83
CA ARG A 215 2.26 -27.70 13.83
C ARG A 215 0.94 -27.08 13.40
N THR A 216 0.56 -25.99 14.03
CA THR A 216 -0.71 -25.31 13.73
C THR A 216 -0.47 -23.88 13.28
N MET A 217 -1.05 -23.54 12.14
CA MET A 217 -0.97 -22.23 11.52
C MET A 217 -2.32 -21.54 11.67
N SER A 218 -2.32 -20.32 12.20
CA SER A 218 -3.48 -19.43 12.21
C SER A 218 -3.47 -18.62 10.91
N LEU A 219 -4.39 -18.93 9.99
CA LEU A 219 -4.48 -18.23 8.70
C LEU A 219 -5.38 -17.00 8.82
N GLU A 220 -4.79 -15.81 8.76
CA GLU A 220 -5.49 -14.55 8.62
C GLU A 220 -5.70 -14.22 7.14
N VAL A 221 -6.97 -14.18 6.71
CA VAL A 221 -7.34 -13.67 5.39
C VAL A 221 -7.65 -12.18 5.50
N LYS A 222 -6.85 -11.37 4.80
CA LYS A 222 -7.06 -9.94 4.62
C LYS A 222 -7.83 -9.70 3.34
N GLU A 223 -8.91 -8.93 3.41
CA GLU A 223 -9.62 -8.53 2.20
C GLU A 223 -8.70 -7.66 1.34
N ARG A 224 -8.71 -7.94 0.04
CA ARG A 224 -8.03 -7.08 -0.91
C ARG A 224 -8.78 -5.75 -0.90
N PRO A 225 -8.12 -4.62 -0.59
CA PRO A 225 -8.77 -3.33 -0.73
C PRO A 225 -9.29 -3.25 -2.17
N LEU A 226 -10.55 -2.86 -2.33
CA LEU A 226 -11.11 -2.62 -3.65
C LEU A 226 -10.13 -1.66 -4.34
N GLN A 227 -9.47 -2.14 -5.39
CA GLN A 227 -8.53 -1.33 -6.15
C GLN A 227 -9.35 -0.40 -7.03
N ILE A 228 -10.08 0.51 -6.38
CA ILE A 228 -10.86 1.56 -7.01
C ILE A 228 -9.81 2.50 -7.58
N ARG A 229 -9.73 2.52 -8.91
CA ARG A 229 -8.84 3.42 -9.63
C ARG A 229 -9.14 4.85 -9.14
N PRO A 230 -8.13 5.63 -8.75
CA PRO A 230 -8.37 7.00 -8.36
C PRO A 230 -8.96 7.80 -9.52
N GLU A 231 -9.95 8.63 -9.22
CA GLU A 231 -10.65 9.44 -10.22
C GLU A 231 -10.82 10.88 -9.73
N PHE A 232 -10.76 11.83 -10.67
CA PHE A 232 -11.07 13.22 -10.38
C PHE A 232 -12.57 13.37 -10.07
N ILE A 233 -12.87 13.76 -8.83
CA ILE A 233 -14.19 14.29 -8.47
C ILE A 233 -14.34 15.66 -9.16
N TYR A 234 -13.30 16.48 -9.06
CA TYR A 234 -13.18 17.79 -9.67
C TYR A 234 -11.68 18.17 -9.77
N PRO A 235 -11.20 18.87 -10.81
CA PRO A 235 -11.92 19.33 -11.99
C PRO A 235 -12.08 18.22 -13.05
N LYS A 236 -13.03 18.41 -13.98
CA LYS A 236 -13.24 17.52 -15.14
C LYS A 236 -12.98 18.26 -16.46
N ASN A 237 -11.82 18.93 -16.56
CA ASN A 237 -11.45 19.78 -17.69
C ASN A 237 -12.45 20.93 -17.87
N ASN A 238 -12.55 21.77 -16.84
CA ASN A 238 -13.61 22.76 -16.69
C ASN A 238 -13.12 24.16 -17.07
N THR A 239 -14.06 25.01 -17.47
CA THR A 239 -13.86 26.45 -17.58
C THR A 239 -14.74 27.15 -16.56
N ILE A 240 -14.19 28.11 -15.82
CA ILE A 240 -14.92 28.89 -14.83
C ILE A 240 -14.87 30.38 -15.19
N GLU A 241 -15.99 31.08 -15.02
CA GLU A 241 -16.08 32.52 -15.23
C GLU A 241 -15.65 33.27 -13.97
N VAL A 242 -14.67 34.16 -14.11
CA VAL A 242 -14.09 34.91 -12.98
C VAL A 242 -13.89 36.37 -13.36
N GLU A 243 -14.19 37.29 -12.43
CA GLU A 243 -14.05 38.73 -12.64
C GLU A 243 -12.59 39.19 -12.48
N LEU A 244 -12.21 40.24 -13.22
CA LEU A 244 -10.88 40.83 -13.07
C LEU A 244 -10.75 41.47 -11.69
N GLY A 245 -9.69 41.11 -10.97
CA GLY A 245 -9.41 41.62 -9.64
C GLY A 245 -10.16 40.92 -8.50
N SER A 246 -10.97 39.90 -8.79
CA SER A 246 -11.60 39.10 -7.75
C SER A 246 -10.61 38.12 -7.12
N HIS A 247 -11.00 37.59 -5.97
CA HIS A 247 -10.36 36.46 -5.31
C HIS A 247 -10.99 35.16 -5.82
N VAL A 248 -10.19 34.14 -6.14
CA VAL A 248 -10.71 32.82 -6.57
C VAL A 248 -9.94 31.69 -5.89
N VAL A 249 -10.69 30.67 -5.46
CA VAL A 249 -10.16 29.43 -4.91
C VAL A 249 -10.58 28.29 -5.82
N MET A 250 -9.60 27.59 -6.38
CA MET A 250 -9.79 26.40 -7.18
C MET A 250 -9.49 25.18 -6.33
N GLU A 251 -10.37 24.19 -6.38
CA GLU A 251 -10.17 22.93 -5.67
C GLU A 251 -9.81 21.83 -6.67
N CYS A 252 -9.02 20.85 -6.23
CA CYS A 252 -8.78 19.62 -6.96
C CYS A 252 -8.97 18.47 -5.99
N ASN A 253 -9.97 17.62 -6.25
CA ASN A 253 -10.44 16.58 -5.34
C ASN A 253 -10.44 15.24 -6.08
N ILE A 254 -9.82 14.24 -5.47
CA ILE A 254 -9.65 12.90 -6.03
C ILE A 254 -10.23 11.89 -5.05
N SER A 255 -11.07 10.99 -5.54
CA SER A 255 -11.51 9.83 -4.77
C SER A 255 -10.53 8.68 -4.96
N SER A 256 -10.06 8.08 -3.87
CA SER A 256 -9.11 6.96 -3.87
C SER A 256 -9.49 5.93 -2.81
N GLY A 257 -9.24 4.64 -3.09
CA GLY A 257 -9.28 3.58 -2.07
C GLY A 257 -7.96 3.42 -1.29
N ILE A 258 -7.03 4.36 -1.48
CA ILE A 258 -5.68 4.35 -0.93
C ILE A 258 -5.41 5.73 -0.35
N ASN A 259 -4.93 5.77 0.89
CA ASN A 259 -4.56 6.99 1.60
C ASN A 259 -3.19 7.51 1.12
N GLY A 260 -2.96 8.82 1.24
CA GLY A 260 -1.68 9.47 0.94
C GLY A 260 -1.46 9.76 -0.55
N LEU A 261 -2.53 9.82 -1.35
CA LEU A 261 -2.48 10.25 -2.75
C LEU A 261 -2.55 11.79 -2.81
N ILE A 262 -1.43 12.44 -3.13
CA ILE A 262 -1.31 13.91 -3.03
C ILE A 262 -1.48 14.55 -4.42
N PRO A 263 -2.60 15.26 -4.67
CA PRO A 263 -2.70 16.11 -5.85
C PRO A 263 -1.85 17.37 -5.73
N PHE A 264 -1.33 17.85 -6.86
CA PHE A 264 -0.53 19.08 -6.96
C PHE A 264 -0.90 19.89 -8.20
N TRP A 265 -0.74 21.21 -8.12
CA TRP A 265 -1.03 22.12 -9.23
C TRP A 265 0.23 22.51 -10.01
N GLN A 266 0.08 22.60 -11.33
CA GLN A 266 1.09 23.13 -12.24
C GLN A 266 0.48 24.17 -13.19
N VAL A 267 1.26 25.20 -13.49
CA VAL A 267 0.89 26.26 -14.43
C VAL A 267 2.07 26.44 -15.38
N ASN A 268 1.82 26.30 -16.69
CA ASN A 268 2.85 26.46 -17.71
C ASN A 268 4.07 25.53 -17.50
N ASP A 269 3.80 24.26 -17.17
CA ASP A 269 4.80 23.22 -16.89
C ASP A 269 5.73 23.50 -15.69
N GLU A 270 5.42 24.52 -14.89
CA GLU A 270 6.11 24.85 -13.64
C GLU A 270 5.19 24.63 -12.45
N ASP A 271 5.79 24.27 -11.31
CA ASP A 271 5.07 24.21 -10.04
C ASP A 271 4.58 25.60 -9.64
N VAL A 272 3.39 25.63 -9.05
CA VAL A 272 2.67 26.85 -8.71
C VAL A 272 3.51 27.82 -7.87
N ASP A 273 4.19 27.30 -6.84
CA ASP A 273 4.99 28.10 -5.91
C ASP A 273 6.21 28.74 -6.61
N SER A 274 6.70 28.13 -7.69
CA SER A 274 7.79 28.66 -8.53
C SER A 274 7.29 29.75 -9.48
N PHE A 275 6.08 29.58 -10.02
CA PHE A 275 5.53 30.49 -11.02
C PHE A 275 5.09 31.84 -10.43
N ASP A 276 4.40 31.84 -9.28
CA ASP A 276 4.01 33.06 -8.58
C ASP A 276 3.85 32.78 -7.07
N ILE A 277 4.74 33.33 -6.25
CA ILE A 277 4.75 33.17 -4.78
C ILE A 277 3.45 33.65 -4.08
N THR A 278 2.59 34.38 -4.79
CA THR A 278 1.29 34.80 -4.25
C THR A 278 0.24 33.70 -4.31
N TYR A 279 0.50 32.64 -5.07
CA TYR A 279 -0.30 31.44 -5.05
C TYR A 279 -0.01 30.63 -3.79
N ARG A 280 -1.05 29.99 -3.27
CA ARG A 280 -0.95 29.13 -2.09
C ARG A 280 -1.68 27.83 -2.36
N GLU A 281 -0.95 26.73 -2.21
CA GLU A 281 -1.49 25.39 -2.21
C GLU A 281 -1.74 24.91 -0.78
N GLN A 282 -2.89 24.27 -0.56
CA GLN A 282 -3.22 23.66 0.72
C GLN A 282 -3.80 22.26 0.49
N PHE A 283 -3.05 21.25 0.89
CA PHE A 283 -3.47 19.86 0.88
C PHE A 283 -4.39 19.53 2.06
N TYR A 284 -5.35 18.65 1.82
CA TYR A 284 -6.20 18.04 2.83
C TYR A 284 -6.59 16.62 2.41
N GLU A 285 -6.87 15.77 3.39
CA GLU A 285 -7.34 14.41 3.17
C GLU A 285 -8.46 14.09 4.14
N GLU A 286 -9.56 13.58 3.61
CA GLU A 286 -10.77 13.23 4.38
C GLU A 286 -11.09 11.75 4.18
N GLU A 287 -11.25 11.02 5.29
CA GLU A 287 -11.69 9.63 5.26
C GLU A 287 -13.22 9.55 5.09
N MET A 288 -13.66 8.73 4.14
CA MET A 288 -15.07 8.45 3.87
C MET A 288 -15.47 7.05 4.35
N PRO A 289 -16.78 6.80 4.55
CA PRO A 289 -17.28 5.47 4.88
C PRO A 289 -16.85 4.41 3.86
N HIS A 290 -16.71 3.17 4.31
CA HIS A 290 -16.30 2.02 3.49
C HIS A 290 -14.85 2.04 2.97
N GLY A 291 -13.95 2.80 3.60
CA GLY A 291 -12.51 2.78 3.29
C GLY A 291 -12.14 3.53 2.01
N LEU A 292 -12.99 4.47 1.58
CA LEU A 292 -12.65 5.47 0.57
C LEU A 292 -12.03 6.68 1.26
N ALA A 293 -11.06 7.32 0.61
CA ALA A 293 -10.51 8.60 1.01
C ALA A 293 -10.71 9.61 -0.11
N VAL A 294 -10.95 10.87 0.27
CA VAL A 294 -10.95 12.01 -0.64
C VAL A 294 -9.73 12.85 -0.32
N SER A 295 -8.77 12.87 -1.24
CA SER A 295 -7.58 13.69 -1.13
C SER A 295 -7.75 14.91 -2.02
N GLY A 296 -7.48 16.11 -1.49
CA GLY A 296 -7.69 17.35 -2.21
C GLY A 296 -6.63 18.40 -1.97
N THR A 297 -6.48 19.31 -2.93
CA THR A 297 -5.61 20.49 -2.82
C THR A 297 -6.37 21.75 -3.25
N LYS A 298 -6.25 22.82 -2.46
CA LYS A 298 -6.83 24.13 -2.75
C LYS A 298 -5.76 25.05 -3.29
N PHE A 299 -6.03 25.66 -4.43
CA PHE A 299 -5.19 26.66 -5.08
C PHE A 299 -5.86 28.02 -5.05
N ASN A 300 -5.18 29.02 -4.51
CA ASN A 300 -5.74 30.34 -4.24
C ASN A 300 -5.07 31.44 -5.09
N ILE A 301 -5.88 32.18 -5.86
CA ILE A 301 -5.46 33.42 -6.52
C ILE A 301 -6.06 34.61 -5.76
N SER A 302 -5.20 35.40 -5.10
CA SER A 302 -5.61 36.56 -4.30
C SER A 302 -6.34 37.64 -5.12
N LYS A 303 -5.82 37.96 -6.30
CA LYS A 303 -6.36 38.99 -7.19
C LYS A 303 -6.11 38.60 -8.65
N VAL A 304 -7.17 38.25 -9.36
CA VAL A 304 -7.10 37.82 -10.76
C VAL A 304 -6.61 38.95 -11.66
N LYS A 305 -5.57 38.68 -12.45
CA LYS A 305 -4.93 39.57 -13.42
C LYS A 305 -5.25 39.12 -14.84
N VAL A 306 -4.99 40.01 -15.81
CA VAL A 306 -5.20 39.71 -17.24
C VAL A 306 -4.36 38.50 -17.71
N LYS A 307 -3.16 38.32 -17.14
CA LYS A 307 -2.28 37.17 -17.44
C LYS A 307 -2.93 35.83 -17.09
N ASP A 308 -3.76 35.78 -16.04
CA ASP A 308 -4.27 34.52 -15.50
C ASP A 308 -5.29 33.86 -16.44
N TYR A 309 -6.00 34.65 -17.26
CA TYR A 309 -6.91 34.14 -18.30
C TYR A 309 -6.20 33.49 -19.49
N ALA A 310 -4.89 33.72 -19.65
CA ALA A 310 -4.11 33.13 -20.74
C ALA A 310 -3.62 31.70 -20.40
N HIS A 311 -3.64 31.32 -19.12
CA HIS A 311 -3.09 30.06 -18.65
C HIS A 311 -4.20 29.04 -18.35
N LYS A 312 -3.82 27.77 -18.45
CA LYS A 312 -4.58 26.65 -17.88
C LYS A 312 -3.87 26.23 -16.60
N PHE A 313 -4.66 26.01 -15.57
CA PHE A 313 -4.21 25.52 -14.27
C PHE A 313 -4.42 24.01 -14.27
N PHE A 314 -3.35 23.24 -14.26
CA PHE A 314 -3.41 21.78 -14.32
C PHE A 314 -3.28 21.22 -12.91
N CYS A 315 -4.19 20.33 -12.53
CA CYS A 315 -4.05 19.50 -11.35
C CYS A 315 -3.59 18.11 -11.79
N HIS A 316 -2.58 17.60 -11.09
CA HIS A 316 -1.98 16.31 -11.34
C HIS A 316 -2.03 15.41 -10.12
N PHE A 317 -2.07 14.11 -10.35
CA PHE A 317 -1.72 13.12 -9.33
C PHE A 317 -1.02 11.93 -9.97
N ILE A 318 -0.20 11.23 -9.19
CA ILE A 318 0.56 10.08 -9.65
C ILE A 318 -0.05 8.82 -9.02
N TYR A 319 -0.41 7.85 -9.87
CA TYR A 319 -0.90 6.55 -9.44
C TYR A 319 -0.31 5.45 -10.32
N ALA A 320 0.24 4.40 -9.68
CA ALA A 320 0.87 3.27 -10.36
C ALA A 320 1.91 3.69 -11.42
N SER A 321 2.74 4.68 -11.10
CA SER A 321 3.75 5.27 -11.99
C SER A 321 3.19 5.94 -13.25
N GLN A 322 1.88 6.21 -13.29
CA GLN A 322 1.22 7.01 -14.32
C GLN A 322 0.78 8.35 -13.74
N GLN A 323 0.94 9.41 -14.50
CA GLN A 323 0.46 10.74 -14.15
C GLN A 323 -0.91 10.98 -14.77
N PHE A 324 -1.87 11.39 -13.94
CA PHE A 324 -3.22 11.77 -14.33
C PHE A 324 -3.36 13.28 -14.25
N THR A 325 -4.10 13.86 -15.18
CA THR A 325 -4.17 15.32 -15.34
C THR A 325 -5.59 15.77 -15.61
N ALA A 326 -6.03 16.82 -14.92
CA ALA A 326 -7.23 17.58 -15.23
C ALA A 326 -6.91 19.07 -15.16
N TYR A 327 -7.66 19.92 -15.87
CA TYR A 327 -7.40 21.36 -15.86
C TYR A 327 -8.61 22.22 -15.50
N ILE A 328 -8.32 23.44 -15.07
CA ILE A 328 -9.25 24.55 -14.97
C ILE A 328 -8.73 25.70 -15.83
N LYS A 329 -9.62 26.28 -16.64
CA LYS A 329 -9.36 27.48 -17.41
C LYS A 329 -10.23 28.63 -16.89
N LEU A 330 -9.64 29.82 -16.76
CA LEU A 330 -10.39 31.02 -16.39
C LEU A 330 -10.90 31.73 -17.64
N GLU A 331 -12.18 32.11 -17.64
CA GLU A 331 -12.78 32.97 -18.65
C GLU A 331 -13.42 34.20 -18.03
N ARG A 332 -13.50 35.28 -18.83
CA ARG A 332 -14.17 36.49 -18.39
C ARG A 332 -15.68 36.27 -18.42
N PRO A 333 -16.44 36.74 -17.42
CA PRO A 333 -17.89 36.65 -17.44
C PRO A 333 -18.44 37.35 -18.69
N ALA A 334 -19.45 36.74 -19.30
CA ALA A 334 -20.10 37.29 -20.48
C ALA A 334 -20.64 38.71 -20.19
N GLN A 335 -20.32 39.67 -21.06
CA GLN A 335 -20.87 41.02 -20.94
C GLN A 335 -22.39 40.98 -21.10
N ASN A 336 -23.12 41.68 -20.23
CA ASN A 336 -24.58 41.77 -20.29
C ASN A 336 -25.01 42.66 -21.48
N ILE A 337 -25.05 42.07 -22.68
CA ILE A 337 -25.47 42.73 -23.94
C ILE A 337 -26.96 43.10 -23.90
N GLN A 338 -27.76 42.51 -23.01
CA GLN A 338 -29.20 42.75 -22.91
C GLN A 338 -29.52 44.22 -22.58
N GLY A 339 -28.72 44.87 -21.74
CA GLY A 339 -28.88 46.29 -21.43
C GLY A 339 -28.67 47.20 -22.66
N TYR A 340 -27.67 46.88 -23.49
CA TYR A 340 -27.39 47.62 -24.72
C TYR A 340 -28.46 47.38 -25.80
N LEU A 341 -28.99 46.16 -25.91
CA LEU A 341 -30.08 45.84 -26.85
C LEU A 341 -31.38 46.55 -26.47
N ILE A 342 -31.73 46.58 -25.18
CA ILE A 342 -32.92 47.30 -24.70
C ILE A 342 -32.74 48.81 -24.91
N GLY A 343 -31.59 49.37 -24.53
CA GLY A 343 -31.30 50.80 -24.72
C GLY A 343 -31.27 51.21 -26.19
N GLY A 344 -30.67 50.40 -27.06
CA GLY A 344 -30.64 50.61 -28.51
C GLY A 344 -32.03 50.56 -29.13
N GLY A 345 -32.85 49.58 -28.75
CA GLY A 345 -34.24 49.46 -29.21
C GLY A 345 -35.10 50.66 -28.82
N ILE A 346 -35.00 51.11 -27.56
CA ILE A 346 -35.74 52.28 -27.06
C ILE A 346 -35.32 53.55 -27.82
N SER A 347 -34.02 53.76 -28.03
CA SER A 347 -33.50 54.91 -28.78
C SER A 347 -34.03 54.96 -30.23
N LEU A 348 -34.10 53.80 -30.89
CA LEU A 348 -34.64 53.67 -32.25
C LEU A 348 -36.13 54.01 -32.33
N VAL A 349 -36.93 53.57 -31.35
CA VAL A 349 -38.36 53.92 -31.26
C VAL A 349 -38.55 55.43 -31.06
N PHE A 350 -37.76 56.05 -30.19
CA PHE A 350 -37.80 57.50 -30.01
C PHE A 350 -37.42 58.25 -31.30
N LEU A 351 -36.38 57.81 -32.02
CA LEU A 351 -35.99 58.40 -33.31
C LEU A 351 -37.12 58.33 -34.35
N VAL A 352 -37.78 57.19 -34.49
CA VAL A 352 -38.92 57.04 -35.42
C VAL A 352 -40.08 57.94 -35.00
N PHE A 353 -40.38 58.01 -33.70
CA PHE A 353 -41.45 58.89 -33.19
C PHE A 353 -41.16 60.37 -33.47
N PHE A 354 -39.93 60.83 -33.21
CA PHE A 354 -39.50 62.19 -33.52
C PHE A 354 -39.54 62.50 -35.01
N THR A 355 -39.09 61.59 -35.88
CA THR A 355 -39.16 61.82 -37.33
C THR A 355 -40.60 61.90 -37.84
N VAL A 356 -41.52 61.09 -37.30
CA VAL A 356 -42.95 61.16 -37.63
C VAL A 356 -43.56 62.48 -37.16
N ILE A 357 -43.21 62.98 -35.98
CA ILE A 357 -43.68 64.29 -35.49
C ILE A 357 -43.17 65.43 -36.37
N ILE A 358 -41.87 65.44 -36.67
CA ILE A 358 -41.26 66.44 -37.57
C ILE A 358 -41.95 66.39 -38.93
N TYR A 359 -42.14 65.20 -39.51
CA TYR A 359 -42.86 65.03 -40.76
C TYR A 359 -44.29 65.57 -40.69
N LYS A 360 -45.01 65.38 -39.60
CA LYS A 360 -46.38 65.89 -39.43
C LYS A 360 -46.42 67.41 -39.31
N ILE A 361 -45.52 68.02 -38.55
CA ILE A 361 -45.44 69.48 -38.37
C ILE A 361 -45.07 70.15 -39.70
N PHE A 362 -44.01 69.67 -40.34
CA PHE A 362 -43.49 70.26 -41.57
C PHE A 362 -44.11 69.66 -42.83
N LYS A 363 -45.19 68.87 -42.73
CA LYS A 363 -45.79 68.21 -43.91
C LYS A 363 -46.13 69.21 -45.00
N ILE A 364 -46.73 70.35 -44.61
CA ILE A 364 -47.16 71.39 -45.53
C ILE A 364 -45.94 72.09 -46.13
N ASP A 365 -44.96 72.45 -45.29
CA ASP A 365 -43.73 73.11 -45.74
C ASP A 365 -42.85 72.22 -46.62
N ILE A 366 -42.73 70.93 -46.31
CA ILE A 366 -42.02 69.93 -47.13
C ILE A 366 -42.72 69.75 -48.48
N VAL A 367 -44.06 69.69 -48.51
CA VAL A 367 -44.82 69.58 -49.77
C VAL A 367 -44.73 70.87 -50.59
N LEU A 368 -44.78 72.04 -49.96
CA LEU A 368 -44.61 73.33 -50.62
C LEU A 368 -43.19 73.49 -51.17
N TRP A 369 -42.17 73.14 -50.37
CA TRP A 369 -40.76 73.14 -50.78
C TRP A 369 -40.50 72.17 -51.93
N TYR A 370 -41.02 70.94 -51.87
CA TYR A 370 -40.94 69.98 -52.98
C TYR A 370 -41.61 70.53 -54.25
N ARG A 371 -42.76 71.18 -54.11
CA ARG A 371 -43.50 71.78 -55.23
C ARG A 371 -42.78 72.98 -55.86
N ASP A 372 -42.06 73.78 -55.07
CA ASP A 372 -41.25 74.90 -55.56
C ASP A 372 -39.90 74.44 -56.13
N SER A 373 -39.24 73.45 -55.52
CA SER A 373 -37.97 72.88 -56.01
C SER A 373 -38.14 72.04 -57.29
N CYS A 374 -39.32 71.44 -57.55
CA CYS A 374 -39.57 70.69 -58.80
C CYS A 374 -40.09 71.52 -59.98
N ARG A 375 -40.31 72.84 -59.82
CA ARG A 375 -40.71 73.72 -60.95
C ARG A 375 -39.66 73.95 -62.05
N PRO A 376 -38.33 73.74 -61.89
CA PRO A 376 -37.41 73.94 -63.00
C PRO A 376 -37.34 72.80 -64.03
N PHE A 377 -37.88 71.60 -63.74
CA PHE A 377 -37.68 70.41 -64.60
C PHE A 377 -38.86 69.98 -65.48
N LEU A 378 -39.98 70.69 -65.42
CA LEU A 378 -41.15 70.43 -66.27
C LEU A 378 -41.66 71.72 -66.91
N GLY A 379 -40.93 72.24 -67.90
CA GLY A 379 -41.48 73.26 -68.79
C GLY A 379 -40.46 74.13 -69.51
N LYS A 380 -39.86 73.61 -70.59
CA LYS A 380 -39.94 74.21 -71.94
C LYS A 380 -39.28 73.27 -72.97
N LYS A 381 -40.14 72.67 -73.79
CA LYS A 381 -39.84 72.34 -75.19
C LYS A 381 -39.59 73.63 -75.96
#